data_AF-A0A441XFA5-F1
#
_entry.id   AF-A0A441XFA5-F1
#
_cell.length_a   1.000
_cell.length_b   1.000
_cell.length_c   1.000
_cell.angle_alpha   90.00
_cell.angle_beta   90.00
_cell.angle_gamma   90.00
#
_symmetry.space_group_name_H-M   'P 1'
#
loop_
_entity.id
_entity.type
_entity.pdbx_description
1 polymer ?
#
loop_
_entity_poly.entity_id
_entity_poly.type
_entity_poly.pdbx_seq_one_letter_code
_entity_poly.pdbx_strand_id
1 'polypeptide(L)'
;IDEIPARLMALRSEEKPDAAIRELGKLVLLAKAWRAAPDDPELKRLVSTSETREQVLANPDARRVESFWEVLGEKIESRRDGLVSHSTWLLDLKSTTPQFAVLLDYFPASAGRRSNAFAPGDRFDARLVFYPARKPLRALVAERMGEVMSGAWPDFSLGATKDPLAGHASYQDAAPWITDCPLLLPPGAILVDDRGTGWWQAADDPQGIALPIAGAVNQTLLGLDLAATAALWDGARLDLLAAQSGFGRLDLS
;
A
#
# COMPACT_ATOMS: atom_id res chain seq x y z
N ILE A 1 -6.12 6.70 15.75
CA ILE A 1 -5.71 6.75 17.18
C ILE A 1 -6.13 5.46 17.89
N ASP A 2 -7.39 5.03 17.74
CA ASP A 2 -7.94 3.87 18.46
C ASP A 2 -7.27 2.53 18.14
N GLU A 3 -6.66 2.41 16.96
CA GLU A 3 -5.96 1.19 16.51
C GLU A 3 -4.48 1.13 16.93
N ILE A 4 -3.91 2.23 17.46
CA ILE A 4 -2.49 2.29 17.84
C ILE A 4 -2.14 1.20 18.88
N PRO A 5 -2.92 0.98 19.96
CA PRO A 5 -2.59 -0.07 20.93
C PRO A 5 -2.55 -1.46 20.30
N ALA A 6 -3.47 -1.79 19.40
CA ALA A 6 -3.51 -3.10 18.74
C ALA A 6 -2.27 -3.28 17.85
N ARG A 7 -1.92 -2.27 17.06
CA ARG A 7 -0.71 -2.26 16.22
C ARG A 7 0.57 -2.43 17.04
N LEU A 8 0.70 -1.70 18.15
CA LEU A 8 1.87 -1.84 19.03
C LEU A 8 1.94 -3.23 19.68
N MET A 9 0.81 -3.84 20.04
CA MET A 9 0.80 -5.17 20.64
C MET A 9 1.16 -6.29 19.65
N ALA A 10 1.00 -6.06 18.34
CA ALA A 10 1.41 -6.99 17.29
C ALA A 10 2.94 -7.01 17.06
N LEU A 11 3.66 -6.00 17.55
CA LEU A 11 5.11 -5.89 17.38
C LEU A 11 5.88 -6.64 18.49
N ARG A 12 7.15 -6.96 18.22
CA ARG A 12 8.05 -7.50 19.25
C ARG A 12 8.31 -6.45 20.32
N SER A 13 8.64 -6.90 21.53
CA SER A 13 8.78 -6.00 22.69
C SER A 13 9.84 -4.91 22.47
N GLU A 14 10.92 -5.22 21.77
CA GLU A 14 12.00 -4.30 21.40
C GLU A 14 11.60 -3.25 20.36
N GLU A 15 10.58 -3.51 19.53
CA GLU A 15 10.12 -2.60 18.47
C GLU A 15 9.06 -1.60 18.96
N LYS A 16 8.37 -1.94 20.06
CA LYS A 16 7.25 -1.16 20.59
C LYS A 16 7.60 0.30 20.91
N PRO A 17 8.74 0.63 21.55
CA PRO A 17 9.06 2.02 21.88
C PRO A 17 9.20 2.91 20.62
N ASP A 18 9.94 2.45 19.63
CA ASP A 18 10.18 3.21 18.39
C ASP A 18 8.90 3.36 17.57
N ALA A 19 8.08 2.29 17.50
CA ALA A 19 6.77 2.36 16.86
C ALA A 19 5.85 3.35 17.59
N ALA A 20 5.84 3.37 18.93
CA ALA A 20 5.04 4.33 19.69
C ALA A 20 5.49 5.78 19.46
N ILE A 21 6.80 6.04 19.46
CA ILE A 21 7.37 7.36 19.15
C ILE A 21 6.93 7.81 17.74
N ARG A 22 7.02 6.90 16.75
CA ARG A 22 6.61 7.18 15.38
C ARG A 22 5.13 7.54 15.29
N GLU A 23 4.24 6.74 15.88
CA GLU A 23 2.79 6.98 15.85
C GLU A 23 2.40 8.30 16.55
N LEU A 24 2.98 8.59 17.71
CA LEU A 24 2.73 9.85 18.41
C LEU A 24 3.31 11.05 17.66
N GLY A 25 4.51 10.91 17.09
CA GLY A 25 5.15 11.94 16.27
C GLY A 25 4.29 12.32 15.07
N LYS A 26 3.70 11.35 14.39
CA LYS A 26 2.75 11.56 13.27
C LYS A 26 1.56 12.43 13.68
N LEU A 27 0.95 12.13 14.83
CA LEU A 27 -0.18 12.93 15.34
C LEU A 27 0.22 14.39 15.61
N VAL A 28 1.41 14.60 16.17
CA VAL A 28 1.95 15.96 16.41
C VAL A 28 2.18 16.70 15.09
N LEU A 29 2.78 16.05 14.09
CA LEU A 29 3.03 16.64 12.77
C LEU A 29 1.72 16.96 12.04
N LEU A 30 0.75 16.04 12.06
CA LEU A 30 -0.57 16.26 11.47
C LEU A 30 -1.29 17.44 12.13
N ALA A 31 -1.29 17.52 13.47
CA ALA A 31 -1.92 18.62 14.20
C ALA A 31 -1.28 19.98 13.87
N LYS A 32 0.06 20.03 13.73
CA LYS A 32 0.78 21.24 13.32
C LYS A 32 0.45 21.64 11.89
N ALA A 33 0.45 20.68 10.96
CA ALA A 33 0.10 20.91 9.56
C ALA A 33 -1.34 21.43 9.43
N TRP A 34 -2.30 20.79 10.11
CA TRP A 34 -3.71 21.18 10.12
C TRP A 34 -3.90 22.60 10.65
N ARG A 35 -3.21 22.96 11.73
CA ARG A 35 -3.26 24.32 12.27
C ARG A 35 -2.76 25.36 11.28
N ALA A 36 -1.77 25.02 10.45
CA ALA A 36 -1.20 25.93 9.48
C ALA A 36 -2.06 26.06 8.20
N ALA A 37 -2.75 24.98 7.81
CA ALA A 37 -3.56 24.92 6.60
C ALA A 37 -4.89 24.16 6.82
N PRO A 38 -5.85 24.73 7.57
CA PRO A 38 -7.12 24.07 7.90
C PRO A 38 -8.09 23.91 6.71
N ASP A 39 -7.83 24.56 5.59
CA ASP A 39 -8.64 24.40 4.38
C ASP A 39 -8.04 23.38 3.40
N ASP A 40 -6.89 22.79 3.73
CA ASP A 40 -6.28 21.73 2.93
C ASP A 40 -7.18 20.47 2.96
N PRO A 41 -7.63 19.96 1.79
CA PRO A 41 -8.57 18.84 1.73
C PRO A 41 -7.99 17.54 2.30
N GLU A 42 -6.67 17.31 2.16
CA GLU A 42 -6.01 16.14 2.74
C GLU A 42 -6.05 16.21 4.26
N LEU A 43 -5.64 17.34 4.82
CA LEU A 43 -5.56 17.51 6.27
C LEU A 43 -6.96 17.51 6.90
N LYS A 44 -7.95 18.11 6.22
CA LYS A 44 -9.35 18.13 6.66
C LYS A 44 -9.92 16.74 6.76
N ARG A 45 -9.64 15.91 5.74
CA ARG A 45 -10.04 14.50 5.70
C ARG A 45 -9.41 13.67 6.80
N LEU A 46 -8.15 13.96 7.16
CA LEU A 46 -7.43 13.24 8.23
C LEU A 46 -7.87 13.63 9.65
N VAL A 47 -8.36 14.87 9.85
CA VAL A 47 -8.65 15.40 11.20
C VAL A 47 -10.15 15.52 11.50
N SER A 48 -11.00 15.74 10.51
CA SER A 48 -12.42 16.11 10.73
C SER A 48 -13.42 15.31 9.90
N THR A 49 -13.62 15.69 8.65
CA THR A 49 -14.64 15.13 7.75
C THR A 49 -14.02 14.81 6.41
N SER A 50 -14.41 13.67 5.83
CA SER A 50 -14.04 13.30 4.46
C SER A 50 -15.00 13.89 3.44
N GLU A 51 -14.51 14.18 2.24
CA GLU A 51 -15.34 14.46 1.07
C GLU A 51 -16.19 13.23 0.70
N THR A 52 -17.39 13.45 0.16
CA THR A 52 -18.21 12.36 -0.38
C THR A 52 -17.65 11.85 -1.70
N ARG A 53 -18.07 10.66 -2.11
CA ARG A 53 -17.69 10.07 -3.40
C ARG A 53 -18.04 11.01 -4.56
N GLU A 54 -19.22 11.62 -4.54
CA GLU A 54 -19.73 12.53 -5.56
C GLU A 54 -18.89 13.81 -5.64
N GLN A 55 -18.49 14.36 -4.49
CA GLN A 55 -17.64 15.56 -4.43
C GLN A 55 -16.28 15.32 -5.07
N VAL A 56 -15.67 14.16 -4.84
CA VAL A 56 -14.37 13.81 -5.43
C VAL A 56 -14.48 13.57 -6.93
N LEU A 57 -15.51 12.85 -7.39
CA LEU A 57 -15.73 12.60 -8.82
C LEU A 57 -15.99 13.89 -9.61
N ALA A 58 -16.74 14.82 -9.02
CA ALA A 58 -17.08 16.11 -9.62
C ALA A 58 -15.94 17.14 -9.56
N ASN A 59 -14.91 16.93 -8.75
CA ASN A 59 -13.80 17.88 -8.61
C ASN A 59 -12.97 17.93 -9.92
N PRO A 60 -12.93 19.05 -10.65
CA PRO A 60 -12.17 19.15 -11.89
C PRO A 60 -10.66 19.01 -11.67
N ASP A 61 -10.16 19.46 -10.52
CA ASP A 61 -8.73 19.47 -10.17
C ASP A 61 -8.25 18.13 -9.57
N ALA A 62 -9.17 17.19 -9.31
CA ALA A 62 -8.79 15.87 -8.84
C ALA A 62 -7.98 15.12 -9.92
N ARG A 63 -6.86 14.51 -9.51
CA ARG A 63 -6.00 13.73 -10.40
C ARG A 63 -6.79 12.54 -10.97
N ARG A 64 -6.83 12.44 -12.29
CA ARG A 64 -7.46 11.33 -13.02
C ARG A 64 -6.39 10.52 -13.74
N VAL A 65 -6.44 9.20 -13.61
CA VAL A 65 -5.47 8.29 -14.25
C VAL A 65 -6.24 7.17 -14.92
N GLU A 66 -6.09 7.08 -16.23
CA GLU A 66 -6.60 5.97 -17.02
C GLU A 66 -5.48 4.97 -17.24
N SER A 67 -5.68 3.74 -16.77
CA SER A 67 -4.67 2.69 -16.90
C SER A 67 -5.29 1.28 -16.90
N PHE A 68 -4.46 0.30 -17.20
CA PHE A 68 -4.70 -1.09 -16.83
C PHE A 68 -4.29 -1.25 -15.37
N TRP A 69 -5.27 -1.52 -14.52
CA TRP A 69 -5.07 -1.71 -13.10
C TRP A 69 -5.08 -3.19 -12.78
N GLU A 70 -4.04 -3.68 -12.10
CA GLU A 70 -4.06 -5.01 -11.49
C GLU A 70 -4.39 -4.91 -10.00
N VAL A 71 -5.26 -5.79 -9.53
CA VAL A 71 -5.49 -5.99 -8.10
C VAL A 71 -4.32 -6.75 -7.49
N LEU A 72 -3.57 -6.09 -6.60
CA LEU A 72 -2.41 -6.66 -5.92
C LEU A 72 -2.82 -7.56 -4.76
N GLY A 73 -3.79 -7.12 -3.96
CA GLY A 73 -4.19 -7.81 -2.74
C GLY A 73 -5.22 -7.00 -1.98
N GLU A 74 -5.71 -7.59 -0.89
CA GLU A 74 -6.69 -6.95 -0.01
C GLU A 74 -6.23 -6.93 1.45
N LYS A 75 -6.60 -5.88 2.18
CA LYS A 75 -6.41 -5.79 3.63
C LYS A 75 -7.74 -5.50 4.29
N ILE A 76 -8.19 -6.43 5.13
CA ILE A 76 -9.46 -6.37 5.84
C ILE A 76 -9.18 -6.24 7.33
N GLU A 77 -9.59 -5.12 7.93
CA GLU A 77 -9.36 -4.82 9.34
C GLU A 77 -10.68 -4.53 10.04
N SER A 78 -10.93 -5.24 11.15
CA SER A 78 -12.06 -4.92 12.02
C SER A 78 -11.72 -3.73 12.89
N ARG A 79 -12.61 -2.74 12.95
CA ARG A 79 -12.43 -1.51 13.71
C ARG A 79 -13.28 -1.54 14.97
N ARG A 80 -12.85 -0.79 15.99
CA ARG A 80 -13.56 -0.72 17.28
C ARG A 80 -14.95 -0.07 17.22
N ASP A 81 -15.22 0.71 16.16
CA ASP A 81 -16.50 1.36 15.91
C ASP A 81 -17.57 0.41 15.33
N GLY A 82 -17.25 -0.89 15.20
CA GLY A 82 -18.15 -1.89 14.64
C GLY A 82 -18.18 -1.89 13.11
N LEU A 83 -17.32 -1.10 12.47
CA LEU A 83 -17.07 -1.18 11.04
C LEU A 83 -15.91 -2.13 10.75
N VAL A 84 -15.87 -2.60 9.51
CA VAL A 84 -14.72 -3.27 8.92
C VAL A 84 -14.25 -2.38 7.78
N SER A 85 -12.96 -2.08 7.77
CA SER A 85 -12.31 -1.42 6.64
C SER A 85 -11.74 -2.46 5.70
N HIS A 86 -11.94 -2.23 4.40
CA HIS A 86 -11.44 -3.09 3.34
C HIS A 86 -10.69 -2.25 2.34
N SER A 87 -9.39 -2.51 2.25
CA SER A 87 -8.48 -1.85 1.32
C SER A 87 -8.14 -2.81 0.19
N THR A 88 -8.42 -2.41 -1.04
CA THR A 88 -8.01 -3.14 -2.25
C THR A 88 -6.89 -2.37 -2.94
N TRP A 89 -5.70 -2.95 -3.00
CA TRP A 89 -4.52 -2.30 -3.58
C TRP A 89 -4.42 -2.59 -5.06
N LEU A 90 -4.12 -1.55 -5.84
CA LEU A 90 -4.03 -1.62 -7.29
C LEU A 90 -2.66 -1.12 -7.76
N LEU A 91 -2.17 -1.71 -8.86
CA LEU A 91 -0.97 -1.28 -9.58
C LEU A 91 -1.31 -0.88 -11.01
N ASP A 92 -0.85 0.30 -11.41
CA ASP A 92 -0.84 0.77 -12.79
C ASP A 92 0.19 -0.02 -13.61
N LEU A 93 -0.28 -0.65 -14.71
CA LEU A 93 0.55 -1.44 -15.62
C LEU A 93 0.84 -0.74 -16.96
N LYS A 94 0.34 0.47 -17.21
CA LYS A 94 0.63 1.20 -18.46
C LYS A 94 1.77 2.21 -18.31
N SER A 95 1.94 2.78 -17.12
CA SER A 95 2.94 3.84 -16.89
C SER A 95 4.37 3.28 -16.75
N THR A 96 5.35 4.00 -17.29
CA THR A 96 6.78 3.69 -17.09
C THR A 96 7.17 3.71 -15.61
N THR A 97 6.61 4.66 -14.86
CA THR A 97 6.67 4.70 -13.39
C THR A 97 5.30 4.31 -12.86
N PRO A 98 5.15 3.08 -12.32
CA PRO A 98 3.84 2.60 -11.91
C PRO A 98 3.31 3.42 -10.73
N GLN A 99 2.01 3.68 -10.79
CA GLN A 99 1.26 4.30 -9.71
C GLN A 99 0.50 3.23 -8.91
N PHE A 100 0.48 3.42 -7.61
CA PHE A 100 -0.36 2.63 -6.72
C PHE A 100 -1.66 3.37 -6.45
N ALA A 101 -2.74 2.60 -6.29
CA ALA A 101 -4.00 3.12 -5.79
C ALA A 101 -4.57 2.19 -4.72
N VAL A 102 -5.40 2.75 -3.84
CA VAL A 102 -6.20 1.98 -2.89
C VAL A 102 -7.67 2.35 -3.03
N LEU A 103 -8.50 1.34 -3.26
CA LEU A 103 -9.95 1.44 -3.10
C LEU A 103 -10.26 1.12 -1.64
N LEU A 104 -10.94 2.05 -0.97
CA LEU A 104 -11.19 1.94 0.47
C LEU A 104 -12.69 1.96 0.74
N ASP A 105 -13.19 0.82 1.19
CA ASP A 105 -14.58 0.59 1.55
C ASP A 105 -14.74 0.35 3.05
N TYR A 106 -15.92 0.69 3.57
CA TYR A 106 -16.31 0.44 4.95
C TYR A 106 -17.67 -0.24 4.99
N PHE A 107 -17.79 -1.27 5.83
CA PHE A 107 -19.06 -1.97 6.02
C PHE A 107 -19.29 -2.31 7.50
N PRO A 108 -20.55 -2.40 7.96
CA PRO A 108 -20.86 -2.90 9.28
C PRO A 108 -20.35 -4.34 9.44
N ALA A 109 -19.73 -4.67 10.58
CA ALA A 109 -19.25 -6.02 10.85
C ALA A 109 -20.37 -7.09 10.80
N SER A 110 -21.62 -6.68 11.07
CA SER A 110 -22.81 -7.53 11.00
C SER A 110 -23.30 -7.85 9.59
N ALA A 111 -22.81 -7.15 8.56
CA ALA A 111 -23.30 -7.30 7.19
C ALA A 111 -22.77 -8.54 6.44
N GLY A 112 -21.86 -9.31 7.05
CA GLY A 112 -21.22 -10.47 6.42
C GLY A 112 -20.24 -10.12 5.29
N ARG A 113 -19.49 -11.11 4.79
CA ARG A 113 -18.55 -10.92 3.67
C ARG A 113 -19.36 -10.71 2.39
N ARG A 114 -19.36 -9.49 1.83
CA ARG A 114 -19.93 -9.23 0.50
C ARG A 114 -19.06 -9.88 -0.58
N SER A 115 -19.67 -10.18 -1.72
CA SER A 115 -18.94 -10.64 -2.91
C SER A 115 -17.90 -9.59 -3.31
N ASN A 116 -16.62 -9.97 -3.33
CA ASN A 116 -15.54 -9.10 -3.77
C ASN A 116 -15.70 -8.79 -5.26
N ALA A 117 -15.88 -7.52 -5.61
CA ALA A 117 -15.88 -7.07 -7.01
C ALA A 117 -14.49 -7.09 -7.64
N PHE A 118 -13.45 -7.32 -6.82
CA PHE A 118 -12.04 -7.33 -7.17
C PHE A 118 -11.37 -8.52 -6.47
N ALA A 119 -10.83 -9.45 -7.22
CA ALA A 119 -9.99 -10.54 -6.71
C ALA A 119 -8.52 -10.25 -7.02
N PRO A 120 -7.57 -10.66 -6.14
CA PRO A 120 -6.14 -10.56 -6.44
C PRO A 120 -5.80 -11.20 -7.80
N GLY A 121 -5.06 -10.45 -8.63
CA GLY A 121 -4.70 -10.86 -9.99
C GLY A 121 -5.70 -10.44 -11.08
N ASP A 122 -6.89 -9.95 -10.72
CA ASP A 122 -7.81 -9.34 -11.69
C ASP A 122 -7.14 -8.12 -12.32
N ARG A 123 -7.33 -7.97 -13.64
CA ARG A 123 -6.91 -6.80 -14.40
C ARG A 123 -8.07 -6.19 -15.15
N PHE A 124 -8.19 -4.87 -15.05
CA PHE A 124 -9.25 -4.14 -15.71
C PHE A 124 -8.75 -2.80 -16.22
N ASP A 125 -9.33 -2.36 -17.33
CA ASP A 125 -9.11 -1.03 -17.88
C ASP A 125 -10.06 -0.08 -17.17
N ALA A 126 -9.51 0.93 -16.48
CA ALA A 126 -10.33 1.91 -15.77
C ALA A 126 -9.67 3.28 -15.66
N ARG A 127 -10.54 4.29 -15.55
CA ARG A 127 -10.18 5.62 -15.10
C ARG A 127 -10.43 5.73 -13.60
N LEU A 128 -9.37 5.97 -12.83
CA LEU A 128 -9.45 6.27 -11.41
C LEU A 128 -9.38 7.78 -11.17
N VAL A 129 -10.12 8.26 -10.17
CA VAL A 129 -10.02 9.62 -9.64
C VAL A 129 -9.47 9.54 -8.22
N PHE A 130 -8.37 10.23 -7.98
CA PHE A 130 -7.70 10.21 -6.68
C PHE A 130 -8.21 11.32 -5.78
N TYR A 131 -8.32 11.01 -4.49
CA TYR A 131 -8.55 12.04 -3.48
C TYR A 131 -7.37 13.03 -3.47
N PRO A 132 -7.63 14.35 -3.37
CA PRO A 132 -6.57 15.35 -3.28
C PRO A 132 -5.67 15.07 -2.06
N ALA A 133 -4.38 14.86 -2.32
CA ALA A 133 -3.36 14.63 -1.30
C ALA A 133 -1.99 14.96 -1.87
N ARG A 134 -1.01 15.23 -1.00
CA ARG A 134 0.39 15.43 -1.39
C ARG A 134 0.99 14.17 -2.04
N LYS A 135 0.54 13.00 -1.59
CA LYS A 135 0.82 11.68 -2.19
C LYS A 135 -0.50 10.94 -2.42
N PRO A 136 -1.17 11.14 -3.57
CA PRO A 136 -2.46 10.52 -3.82
C PRO A 136 -2.35 9.00 -3.93
N LEU A 137 -3.05 8.29 -3.05
CA LEU A 137 -3.19 6.82 -3.06
C LEU A 137 -4.66 6.41 -3.09
N ARG A 138 -5.48 6.97 -2.20
CA ARG A 138 -6.91 6.67 -2.16
C ARG A 138 -7.57 7.14 -3.45
N ALA A 139 -8.30 6.25 -4.09
CA ALA A 139 -8.96 6.52 -5.36
C ALA A 139 -10.40 5.98 -5.42
N LEU A 140 -11.11 6.42 -6.45
CA LEU A 140 -12.43 5.95 -6.84
C LEU A 140 -12.38 5.51 -8.30
N VAL A 141 -13.01 4.37 -8.61
CA VAL A 141 -13.27 4.01 -10.01
C VAL A 141 -14.32 4.99 -10.57
N ALA A 142 -13.90 5.86 -11.49
CA ALA A 142 -14.81 6.75 -12.22
C ALA A 142 -15.50 6.02 -13.37
N GLU A 143 -14.73 5.23 -14.12
CA GLU A 143 -15.19 4.52 -15.30
C GLU A 143 -14.40 3.21 -15.43
N ARG A 144 -15.08 2.11 -15.75
CA ARG A 144 -14.48 0.81 -16.09
C ARG A 144 -14.77 0.56 -17.56
N MET A 145 -13.73 0.46 -18.37
CA MET A 145 -13.84 0.32 -19.83
C MET A 145 -13.78 -1.13 -20.30
N GLY A 146 -13.27 -2.07 -19.48
CA GLY A 146 -13.28 -3.49 -19.80
C GLY A 146 -12.37 -4.35 -18.93
N GLU A 147 -12.37 -5.66 -19.18
CA GLU A 147 -11.39 -6.58 -18.60
C GLU A 147 -10.11 -6.60 -19.43
N VAL A 148 -8.98 -6.82 -18.77
CA VAL A 148 -7.67 -6.95 -19.41
C VAL A 148 -7.14 -8.35 -19.12
N MET A 149 -6.53 -8.99 -20.11
CA MET A 149 -5.93 -10.30 -19.90
C MET A 149 -4.78 -10.24 -18.89
N SER A 150 -4.74 -11.21 -17.98
CA SER A 150 -3.61 -11.42 -17.09
C SER A 150 -2.34 -11.81 -17.88
N GLY A 151 -1.17 -11.46 -17.36
CA GLY A 151 0.12 -11.67 -17.99
C GLY A 151 1.28 -11.28 -17.07
N ALA A 152 2.50 -11.20 -17.59
CA ALA A 152 3.61 -10.65 -16.80
C ALA A 152 3.37 -9.16 -16.50
N TRP A 153 3.92 -8.68 -15.38
CA TRP A 153 4.07 -7.24 -15.18
C TRP A 153 5.01 -6.63 -16.23
N PRO A 154 4.79 -5.36 -16.61
CA PRO A 154 5.77 -4.60 -17.38
C PRO A 154 7.14 -4.60 -16.70
N ASP A 155 8.19 -4.44 -17.50
CA ASP A 155 9.51 -4.16 -16.95
C ASP A 155 9.54 -2.74 -16.39
N PHE A 156 9.49 -2.65 -15.06
CA PHE A 156 9.52 -1.39 -14.32
C PHE A 156 10.95 -0.87 -14.07
N SER A 157 11.99 -1.60 -14.50
CA SER A 157 13.39 -1.24 -14.23
C SER A 157 13.78 0.14 -14.76
N LEU A 158 13.20 0.57 -15.88
CA LEU A 158 13.44 1.89 -16.48
C LEU A 158 12.89 3.05 -15.65
N GLY A 159 11.87 2.81 -14.83
CA GLY A 159 11.25 3.81 -13.96
C GLY A 159 11.55 3.62 -12.46
N ALA A 160 12.20 2.51 -12.08
CA ALA A 160 12.48 2.16 -10.70
C ALA A 160 13.72 2.91 -10.17
N THR A 161 13.60 3.45 -8.97
CA THR A 161 14.75 3.96 -8.22
C THR A 161 15.64 2.79 -7.80
N LYS A 162 16.97 2.95 -7.89
CA LYS A 162 17.92 1.92 -7.42
C LYS A 162 17.72 1.59 -5.93
N ASP A 163 17.31 2.59 -5.15
CA ASP A 163 16.89 2.41 -3.77
C ASP A 163 15.35 2.26 -3.73
N PRO A 164 14.80 1.09 -3.37
CA PRO A 164 13.36 0.89 -3.23
C PRO A 164 12.73 1.76 -2.14
N LEU A 165 13.50 2.23 -1.15
CA LEU A 165 13.00 3.09 -0.07
C LEU A 165 13.00 4.58 -0.41
N ALA A 166 13.54 4.99 -1.57
CA ALA A 166 13.50 6.38 -2.02
C ALA A 166 12.06 6.90 -2.16
N GLY A 167 11.13 6.01 -2.57
CA GLY A 167 9.69 6.30 -2.57
C GLY A 167 9.20 6.66 -1.17
N HIS A 168 9.52 5.85 -0.16
CA HIS A 168 9.15 6.10 1.23
C HIS A 168 9.71 7.42 1.76
N ALA A 169 10.97 7.74 1.49
CA ALA A 169 11.57 9.03 1.89
C ALA A 169 10.78 10.22 1.30
N SER A 170 10.39 10.14 0.03
CA SER A 170 9.57 11.16 -0.61
C SER A 170 8.17 11.29 0.01
N TYR A 171 7.59 10.20 0.52
CA TYR A 171 6.35 10.24 1.30
C TYR A 171 6.56 10.93 2.66
N GLN A 172 7.64 10.62 3.36
CA GLN A 172 7.97 11.24 4.65
C GLN A 172 8.20 12.74 4.52
N ASP A 173 8.85 13.19 3.46
CA ASP A 173 9.11 14.62 3.21
C ASP A 173 7.82 15.41 2.94
N ALA A 174 6.90 14.82 2.18
CA ALA A 174 5.67 15.51 1.76
C ALA A 174 4.54 15.35 2.77
N ALA A 175 4.31 14.14 3.28
CA ALA A 175 3.17 13.76 4.10
C ALA A 175 3.62 12.77 5.20
N PRO A 176 4.36 13.24 6.22
CA PRO A 176 4.96 12.38 7.25
C PRO A 176 3.94 11.61 8.11
N TRP A 177 2.66 11.98 8.03
CA TRP A 177 1.54 11.26 8.67
C TRP A 177 1.12 9.99 7.93
N ILE A 178 1.58 9.75 6.70
CA ILE A 178 1.30 8.50 5.97
C ILE A 178 2.11 7.36 6.59
N THR A 179 1.41 6.27 6.93
CA THR A 179 1.98 5.09 7.59
C THR A 179 2.43 4.05 6.59
N ASP A 180 1.55 3.68 5.67
CA ASP A 180 1.74 2.57 4.76
C ASP A 180 2.09 3.13 3.38
N CYS A 181 3.35 3.01 3.00
CA CYS A 181 3.85 3.43 1.70
C CYS A 181 3.92 2.21 0.78
N PRO A 182 3.14 2.15 -0.31
CA PRO A 182 3.33 1.08 -1.27
C PRO A 182 4.67 1.23 -1.97
N LEU A 183 5.37 0.13 -2.15
CA LEU A 183 6.67 0.03 -2.80
C LEU A 183 6.62 -1.06 -3.86
N LEU A 184 7.40 -0.83 -4.92
CA LEU A 184 7.77 -1.88 -5.87
C LEU A 184 9.24 -2.20 -5.65
N LEU A 185 9.51 -3.39 -5.13
CA LEU A 185 10.85 -3.91 -4.88
C LEU A 185 11.42 -4.48 -6.18
N PRO A 186 12.74 -4.31 -6.42
CA PRO A 186 13.43 -4.82 -7.61
C PRO A 186 13.51 -6.36 -7.58
N PRO A 187 14.24 -7.00 -8.51
CA PRO A 187 14.48 -8.44 -8.42
C PRO A 187 15.11 -8.84 -7.08
N GLY A 188 14.64 -9.96 -6.53
CA GLY A 188 15.08 -10.44 -5.22
C GLY A 188 14.42 -11.75 -4.83
N ALA A 189 14.64 -12.17 -3.59
CA ALA A 189 14.08 -13.41 -3.05
C ALA A 189 13.63 -13.21 -1.60
N ILE A 190 12.72 -14.06 -1.15
CA ILE A 190 12.34 -14.13 0.26
C ILE A 190 13.19 -15.19 0.94
N LEU A 191 13.85 -14.80 2.03
CA LEU A 191 14.74 -15.62 2.84
C LEU A 191 14.30 -15.60 4.30
N VAL A 192 14.82 -16.50 5.11
CA VAL A 192 14.62 -16.52 6.56
C VAL A 192 15.96 -16.50 7.29
N ASP A 193 16.03 -15.78 8.41
CA ASP A 193 17.20 -15.82 9.29
C ASP A 193 17.19 -17.04 10.22
N ASP A 194 18.23 -17.19 11.04
CA ASP A 194 18.39 -18.25 12.04
C ASP A 194 17.30 -18.26 13.12
N ARG A 195 16.58 -17.14 13.28
CA ARG A 195 15.45 -16.97 14.19
C ARG A 195 14.10 -17.21 13.50
N GLY A 196 14.09 -17.54 12.22
CA GLY A 196 12.88 -17.74 11.42
C GLY A 196 12.16 -16.45 11.03
N THR A 197 12.80 -15.29 11.15
CA THR A 197 12.24 -14.02 10.66
C THR A 197 12.36 -13.98 9.14
N GLY A 198 11.28 -13.61 8.46
CA GLY A 198 11.28 -13.41 7.01
C GLY A 198 11.96 -12.11 6.59
N TRP A 199 12.74 -12.17 5.52
CA TRP A 199 13.43 -11.04 4.91
C TRP A 199 13.25 -11.08 3.40
N TRP A 200 12.96 -9.92 2.80
CA TRP A 200 13.13 -9.74 1.37
C TRP A 200 14.56 -9.28 1.11
N GLN A 201 15.27 -9.95 0.21
CA GLN A 201 16.67 -9.69 -0.14
C GLN A 201 16.77 -9.35 -1.62
N ALA A 202 17.37 -8.20 -1.96
CA ALA A 202 17.66 -7.82 -3.33
C ALA A 202 18.63 -8.82 -3.99
N ALA A 203 18.44 -9.11 -5.29
CA ALA A 203 19.29 -10.04 -6.03
C ALA A 203 20.71 -9.50 -6.31
N ASP A 204 20.84 -8.18 -6.43
CA ASP A 204 22.10 -7.52 -6.76
C ASP A 204 22.92 -7.24 -5.48
N ASP A 205 24.03 -7.97 -5.32
CA ASP A 205 25.06 -7.92 -4.26
C ASP A 205 24.72 -8.66 -2.94
N PRO A 206 25.61 -9.54 -2.40
CA PRO A 206 25.47 -10.11 -1.05
C PRO A 206 25.50 -9.09 0.11
N GLN A 207 25.87 -7.82 -0.10
CA GLN A 207 25.60 -6.71 0.84
C GLN A 207 24.32 -5.93 0.51
N GLY A 208 23.53 -6.41 -0.44
CA GLY A 208 22.33 -5.79 -0.95
C GLY A 208 21.26 -5.55 0.11
N ILE A 209 20.29 -4.72 -0.23
CA ILE A 209 19.22 -4.29 0.67
C ILE A 209 18.42 -5.51 1.15
N ALA A 210 18.36 -5.68 2.48
CA ALA A 210 17.53 -6.66 3.16
C ALA A 210 16.43 -5.92 3.95
N LEU A 211 15.16 -6.19 3.65
CA LEU A 211 14.02 -5.57 4.32
C LEU A 211 13.24 -6.64 5.08
N PRO A 212 12.93 -6.44 6.37
CA PRO A 212 12.22 -7.45 7.14
C PRO A 212 10.75 -7.49 6.73
N ILE A 213 10.18 -8.69 6.72
CA ILE A 213 8.78 -8.93 6.38
C ILE A 213 7.94 -8.99 7.67
N ALA A 214 6.71 -8.50 7.60
CA ALA A 214 5.73 -8.61 8.65
C ALA A 214 5.09 -10.00 8.65
N GLY A 215 4.85 -10.57 9.84
CA GLY A 215 4.19 -11.87 9.97
C GLY A 215 5.06 -13.06 9.55
N ALA A 216 4.40 -14.20 9.34
CA ALA A 216 5.04 -15.43 8.92
C ALA A 216 5.06 -15.53 7.39
N VAL A 217 6.18 -16.00 6.84
CA VAL A 217 6.33 -16.24 5.40
C VAL A 217 5.96 -17.68 5.07
N ASN A 218 5.21 -17.88 3.98
CA ASN A 218 4.95 -19.22 3.45
C ASN A 218 6.26 -19.86 2.96
N GLN A 219 6.60 -21.03 3.51
CA GLN A 219 7.85 -21.74 3.20
C GLN A 219 7.99 -22.10 1.72
N THR A 220 6.89 -22.25 0.97
CA THR A 220 6.94 -22.55 -0.47
C THR A 220 7.46 -21.40 -1.32
N LEU A 221 7.53 -20.19 -0.75
CA LEU A 221 8.01 -18.99 -1.45
C LEU A 221 9.50 -18.73 -1.24
N LEU A 222 10.14 -19.45 -0.30
CA LEU A 222 11.52 -19.20 0.08
C LEU A 222 12.48 -19.56 -1.05
N GLY A 223 13.42 -18.65 -1.32
CA GLY A 223 14.45 -18.83 -2.34
C GLY A 223 13.95 -18.80 -3.79
N LEU A 224 12.68 -18.45 -4.03
CA LEU A 224 12.20 -18.20 -5.39
C LEU A 224 12.75 -16.88 -5.93
N ASP A 225 13.18 -16.90 -7.19
CA ASP A 225 13.55 -15.68 -7.92
C ASP A 225 12.30 -14.87 -8.25
N LEU A 226 12.16 -13.73 -7.59
CA LEU A 226 11.10 -12.76 -7.83
C LEU A 226 11.66 -11.66 -8.73
N ALA A 227 11.02 -11.42 -9.87
CA ALA A 227 11.38 -10.37 -10.80
C ALA A 227 10.98 -8.98 -10.27
N ALA A 228 9.88 -8.89 -9.53
CA ALA A 228 9.43 -7.69 -8.83
C ALA A 228 8.47 -8.09 -7.71
N THR A 229 8.44 -7.32 -6.63
CA THR A 229 7.51 -7.54 -5.50
C THR A 229 6.81 -6.24 -5.13
N ALA A 230 5.48 -6.24 -5.12
CA ALA A 230 4.68 -5.15 -4.60
C ALA A 230 4.39 -5.40 -3.11
N ALA A 231 4.65 -4.41 -2.27
CA ALA A 231 4.49 -4.51 -0.82
C ALA A 231 4.11 -3.15 -0.22
N LEU A 232 3.61 -3.14 1.01
CA LEU A 232 3.47 -1.94 1.84
C LEU A 232 4.61 -1.88 2.83
N TRP A 233 5.22 -0.70 2.97
CA TRP A 233 6.22 -0.43 3.98
C TRP A 233 5.65 0.47 5.07
N ASP A 234 5.64 -0.03 6.31
CA ASP A 234 5.10 0.68 7.48
C ASP A 234 6.13 1.58 8.19
N GLY A 235 7.34 1.69 7.63
CA GLY A 235 8.50 2.34 8.24
C GLY A 235 9.44 1.38 8.99
N ALA A 236 9.08 0.09 9.10
CA ALA A 236 9.89 -0.93 9.78
C ALA A 236 9.85 -2.30 9.08
N ARG A 237 8.72 -2.71 8.51
CA ARG A 237 8.50 -4.03 7.92
C ARG A 237 7.67 -3.95 6.63
N LEU A 238 7.85 -4.94 5.77
CA LEU A 238 7.09 -5.15 4.55
C LEU A 238 5.84 -6.01 4.82
N ASP A 239 4.68 -5.50 4.42
CA ASP A 239 3.45 -6.27 4.25
C ASP A 239 3.35 -6.63 2.76
N LEU A 240 3.58 -7.90 2.41
CA LEU A 240 3.69 -8.33 1.01
C LEU A 240 2.30 -8.42 0.37
N LEU A 241 2.15 -7.91 -0.85
CA LEU A 241 0.87 -7.96 -1.58
C LEU A 241 0.92 -9.00 -2.70
N ALA A 242 1.87 -8.85 -3.62
CA ALA A 242 2.02 -9.74 -4.76
C ALA A 242 3.45 -9.69 -5.30
N ALA A 243 3.86 -10.75 -6.00
CA ALA A 243 5.13 -10.75 -6.73
C ALA A 243 4.99 -11.34 -8.12
N GLN A 244 5.86 -10.91 -9.02
CA GLN A 244 6.06 -11.54 -10.31
C GLN A 244 7.25 -12.50 -10.22
N SER A 245 7.08 -13.76 -10.64
CA SER A 245 8.14 -14.76 -10.74
C SER A 245 8.22 -15.32 -12.17
N GLY A 246 9.23 -16.17 -12.42
CA GLY A 246 9.33 -16.94 -13.67
C GLY A 246 8.16 -17.93 -13.88
N PHE A 247 7.42 -18.27 -12.83
CA PHE A 247 6.24 -19.14 -12.88
C PHE A 247 4.92 -18.38 -13.06
N GLY A 248 4.97 -17.04 -13.05
CA GLY A 248 3.80 -16.17 -13.10
C GLY A 248 3.64 -15.32 -11.84
N ARG A 249 2.45 -14.71 -11.72
CA ARG A 249 2.08 -13.87 -10.57
C ARG A 249 1.82 -14.75 -9.34
N LEU A 250 2.40 -14.36 -8.22
CA LEU A 250 2.21 -14.95 -6.90
C LEU A 250 1.38 -14.00 -6.03
N ASP A 251 0.37 -14.54 -5.36
CA ASP A 251 -0.37 -13.83 -4.31
C ASP A 251 0.37 -14.02 -2.98
N LEU A 252 0.64 -12.91 -2.29
CA LEU A 252 1.44 -12.88 -1.06
C LEU A 252 0.68 -12.32 0.15
N SER A 253 -0.55 -11.81 -0.06
CA SER A 253 -1.40 -11.21 0.98
C SER A 253 -2.22 -12.21 1.79
#